data_AF-A0AAD9P5K2-F1
#
_entry.id   AF-A0AAD9P5K2-F1
#
_cell.length_a   1.000
_cell.length_b   1.000
_cell.length_c   1.000
_cell.angle_alpha   90.00
_cell.angle_beta   90.00
_cell.angle_gamma   90.00
#
_symmetry.space_group_name_H-M   'P 1'
#
loop_
_entity.id
_entity.type
_entity.pdbx_description
1 polymer ?
#
loop_
_entity_poly.entity_id
_entity_poly.type
_entity_poly.pdbx_seq_one_letter_code
_entity_poly.pdbx_strand_id
1 'polypeptide(L)'
;MKGHMLVLVITRSSSAIVSLTTAYPSSISDHYSVVFRLSSASPVSARAVKQLRDFRGLDFVRLETDLPSRHGSVDTTLDVNTMVGQCEHAVLSIIDLHAPVTVRIKACRRKEPWYNDDIHEARALRFANEKRCRSKKLEVHRQMYVAQRTAVNNMIKRAH
;
A
#
# COMPACT_ATOMS: atom_id res chain seq x y z
N MET A 1 -0.24 46.17 0.83
CA MET A 1 0.17 44.88 0.23
C MET A 1 -1.03 44.29 -0.50
N LYS A 2 -0.99 44.18 -1.84
CA LYS A 2 -2.09 43.61 -2.64
C LYS A 2 -1.98 42.08 -2.59
N GLY A 3 -2.87 41.42 -1.87
CA GLY A 3 -2.98 39.97 -1.84
C GLY A 3 -3.38 39.46 -3.24
N HIS A 4 -2.59 38.55 -3.81
CA HIS A 4 -2.89 37.94 -5.10
C HIS A 4 -3.80 36.73 -4.86
N MET A 5 -5.01 36.76 -5.41
CA MET A 5 -5.98 35.67 -5.32
C MET A 5 -5.66 34.61 -6.39
N LEU A 6 -4.66 33.78 -6.13
CA LEU A 6 -4.22 32.73 -7.06
C LEU A 6 -4.80 31.34 -6.74
N VAL A 7 -5.67 31.23 -5.73
CA VAL A 7 -6.30 29.95 -5.36
C VAL A 7 -7.70 29.89 -5.95
N LEU A 8 -7.86 29.10 -7.02
CA LEU A 8 -9.11 28.95 -7.77
C LEU A 8 -9.65 27.53 -7.61
N VAL A 9 -10.95 27.42 -7.35
CA VAL A 9 -11.71 26.17 -7.45
C VAL A 9 -12.63 26.30 -8.67
N ILE A 10 -12.36 25.53 -9.72
CA ILE A 10 -13.10 25.61 -10.99
C ILE A 10 -13.97 24.36 -11.11
N THR A 11 -15.27 24.57 -11.35
CA THR A 11 -16.24 23.51 -11.61
C THR A 11 -16.99 23.79 -12.91
N ARG A 12 -17.66 22.76 -13.45
CA ARG A 12 -18.58 22.94 -14.58
C ARG A 12 -19.84 23.66 -14.08
N SER A 13 -20.35 24.61 -14.85
CA SER A 13 -21.57 25.36 -14.53
C SER A 13 -22.80 24.46 -14.33
N SER A 14 -22.84 23.30 -15.02
CA SER A 14 -23.90 22.31 -14.92
C SER A 14 -23.78 21.37 -13.70
N SER A 15 -22.84 21.61 -12.79
CA SER A 15 -22.45 20.64 -11.76
C SER A 15 -22.41 21.25 -10.37
N ALA A 16 -23.35 20.86 -9.52
CA ALA A 16 -23.41 21.22 -8.10
C ALA A 16 -22.52 20.30 -7.22
N ILE A 17 -21.35 19.90 -7.74
CA ILE A 17 -20.44 18.96 -7.04
C ILE A 17 -19.70 19.64 -5.89
N VAL A 18 -19.50 20.97 -5.93
CA VAL A 18 -18.79 21.70 -4.88
C VAL A 18 -19.78 22.44 -3.99
N SER A 19 -19.64 22.29 -2.68
CA SER A 19 -20.41 22.98 -1.65
C SER A 19 -19.49 23.44 -0.51
N LEU A 20 -19.92 24.45 0.26
CA LEU A 20 -19.23 24.95 1.46
C LEU A 20 -17.75 25.31 1.23
N THR A 21 -17.50 26.39 0.50
CA THR A 21 -16.13 26.90 0.26
C THR A 21 -15.72 27.85 1.38
N THR A 22 -14.60 27.57 2.06
CA THR A 22 -14.04 28.44 3.11
C THR A 22 -12.53 28.56 2.94
N ALA A 23 -11.99 29.76 3.11
CA ALA A 23 -10.56 30.02 3.07
C ALA A 23 -10.01 30.19 4.49
N TYR A 24 -9.00 29.40 4.85
CA TYR A 24 -8.32 29.46 6.14
C TYR A 24 -6.89 29.96 5.99
N PRO A 25 -6.40 30.85 6.87
CA PRO A 25 -4.99 31.18 6.92
C PRO A 25 -4.18 29.92 7.28
N SER A 26 -3.14 29.64 6.50
CA SER A 26 -2.22 28.53 6.75
C SER A 26 -1.11 28.97 7.69
N SER A 27 -0.80 28.18 8.72
CA SER A 27 0.37 28.42 9.59
C SER A 27 1.69 27.95 8.98
N ILE A 28 1.62 27.23 7.85
CA ILE A 28 2.76 26.55 7.22
C ILE A 28 3.04 27.04 5.79
N SER A 29 2.23 27.96 5.27
CA SER A 29 2.39 28.58 3.95
C SER A 29 1.85 30.01 3.99
N ASP A 30 2.42 30.85 3.16
CA ASP A 30 1.95 32.19 2.82
C ASP A 30 0.61 32.20 2.03
N HIS A 31 0.09 31.04 1.62
CA HIS A 31 -1.20 30.91 0.95
C HIS A 31 -2.34 30.52 1.90
N TYR A 32 -3.53 31.06 1.66
CA TYR A 32 -4.76 30.59 2.30
C TYR A 32 -5.12 29.19 1.76
N SER A 33 -5.50 28.30 2.68
CA SER A 33 -6.03 26.99 2.36
C SER A 33 -7.52 27.12 2.03
N VAL A 34 -7.91 26.81 0.79
CA VAL A 34 -9.32 26.76 0.39
C VAL A 34 -9.84 25.34 0.62
N VAL A 35 -10.81 25.22 1.52
CA VAL A 35 -11.47 23.97 1.89
C VAL A 35 -12.88 23.99 1.30
N PHE A 36 -13.28 22.89 0.68
CA PHE A 36 -14.61 22.71 0.13
C PHE A 36 -15.07 21.26 0.24
N ARG A 37 -16.38 21.04 0.20
CA ARG A 37 -17.01 19.72 0.21
C ARG A 37 -17.39 19.31 -1.20
N LEU A 38 -16.98 18.10 -1.58
CA LEU A 38 -17.34 17.47 -2.86
C LEU A 38 -18.51 16.48 -2.68
N SER A 39 -19.61 16.68 -3.38
CA SER A 39 -20.77 15.78 -3.46
C SER A 39 -20.59 14.77 -4.62
N SER A 40 -19.50 14.03 -4.59
CA SER A 40 -19.24 12.94 -5.54
C SER A 40 -19.42 11.59 -4.86
N ALA A 41 -20.17 10.69 -5.50
CA ALA A 41 -20.19 9.28 -5.11
C ALA A 41 -18.80 8.69 -5.41
N SER A 42 -18.01 8.40 -4.38
CA SER A 42 -16.75 7.69 -4.57
C SER A 42 -17.06 6.33 -5.21
N PRO A 43 -16.36 5.95 -6.30
CA PRO A 43 -16.60 4.66 -6.92
C PRO A 43 -16.35 3.57 -5.88
N VAL A 44 -17.33 2.68 -5.71
CA VAL A 44 -17.19 1.53 -4.82
C VAL A 44 -16.04 0.70 -5.35
N SER A 45 -14.91 0.74 -4.65
CA SER A 45 -13.76 -0.09 -5.03
C SER A 45 -14.18 -1.54 -4.94
N ALA A 46 -13.91 -2.32 -6.00
CA ALA A 46 -14.17 -3.75 -6.01
C ALA A 46 -13.55 -4.37 -4.76
N ARG A 47 -14.24 -5.29 -4.08
CA ARG A 47 -13.73 -5.91 -2.86
C ARG A 47 -13.16 -7.28 -3.23
N ALA A 48 -11.89 -7.50 -2.94
CA ALA A 48 -11.26 -8.82 -3.08
C ALA A 48 -11.28 -9.53 -1.73
N VAL A 49 -11.78 -10.76 -1.72
CA VAL A 49 -11.69 -11.65 -0.57
C VAL A 49 -10.34 -12.35 -0.63
N LYS A 50 -9.55 -12.24 0.44
CA LYS A 50 -8.28 -12.97 0.58
C LYS A 50 -8.28 -13.77 1.87
N GLN A 51 -7.87 -15.03 1.75
CA GLN A 51 -7.52 -15.87 2.90
C GLN A 51 -6.06 -15.61 3.26
N LEU A 52 -5.81 -15.32 4.53
CA LEU A 52 -4.49 -14.96 5.05
C LEU A 52 -4.26 -15.67 6.38
N ARG A 53 -3.00 -15.97 6.68
CA ARG A 53 -2.54 -16.39 8.02
C ARG A 53 -1.65 -15.32 8.60
N ASP A 54 -1.76 -15.08 9.90
CA ASP A 54 -0.86 -14.15 10.58
C ASP A 54 0.36 -14.89 11.14
N PHE A 55 1.38 -15.05 10.30
CA PHE A 55 2.65 -15.62 10.74
C PHE A 55 3.51 -14.62 11.54
N ARG A 56 3.19 -13.33 11.49
CA ARG A 56 3.96 -12.30 12.22
C ARG A 56 3.56 -12.22 13.68
N GLY A 57 2.30 -12.49 13.99
CA GLY A 57 1.76 -12.56 15.34
C GLY A 57 1.96 -13.90 16.05
N LEU A 58 2.81 -14.79 15.51
CA LEU A 58 3.07 -16.09 16.12
C LEU A 58 3.73 -15.94 17.49
N ASP A 59 3.11 -16.55 18.51
CA ASP A 59 3.71 -16.74 19.82
C ASP A 59 4.57 -18.00 19.81
N PHE A 60 5.88 -17.82 19.63
CA PHE A 60 6.83 -18.92 19.57
C PHE A 60 6.94 -19.70 20.88
N VAL A 61 6.70 -19.07 22.04
CA VAL A 61 6.77 -19.73 23.34
C VAL A 61 5.62 -20.72 23.48
N ARG A 62 4.40 -20.30 23.11
CA ARG A 62 3.24 -21.19 23.08
C ARG A 62 3.38 -22.29 22.02
N LEU A 63 3.91 -21.95 20.85
CA LEU A 63 4.18 -22.91 19.78
C LEU A 63 5.13 -24.02 20.25
N GLU A 64 6.22 -23.67 20.92
CA GLU A 64 7.19 -24.64 21.47
C GLU A 64 6.57 -25.53 22.54
N THR A 65 5.65 -24.98 23.34
CA THR A 65 4.93 -25.74 24.38
C THR A 65 3.92 -26.72 23.78
N ASP A 66 3.21 -26.31 22.72
CA ASP A 66 2.15 -27.10 22.10
C ASP A 66 2.68 -28.12 21.07
N LEU A 67 3.89 -27.91 20.54
CA LEU A 67 4.58 -28.77 19.57
C LEU A 67 4.62 -30.26 20.00
N PRO A 68 5.08 -30.63 21.21
CA PRO A 68 5.15 -32.02 21.66
C PRO A 68 3.78 -32.71 21.78
N SER A 69 2.72 -31.94 22.07
CA SER A 69 1.37 -32.49 22.24
C SER A 69 0.72 -32.91 20.92
N ARG A 70 1.18 -32.32 19.82
CA ARG A 70 0.61 -32.45 18.47
C ARG A 70 1.52 -33.25 17.54
N HIS A 71 2.83 -33.17 17.76
CA HIS A 71 3.81 -34.06 17.16
C HIS A 71 3.80 -35.39 17.92
N GLY A 72 2.80 -36.23 17.61
CA GLY A 72 2.77 -37.61 18.10
C GLY A 72 4.03 -38.38 17.69
N SER A 73 4.32 -39.47 18.39
CA SER A 73 5.37 -40.40 17.94
C SER A 73 5.02 -40.88 16.53
N VAL A 74 5.86 -40.55 15.55
CA VAL A 74 5.74 -41.09 14.20
C VAL A 74 5.98 -42.60 14.32
N ASP A 75 5.03 -43.40 13.86
CA ASP A 75 5.18 -44.84 13.88
C ASP A 75 6.19 -45.25 12.79
N THR A 76 7.39 -45.61 13.23
CA THR A 76 8.51 -45.98 12.35
C THR A 76 8.31 -47.33 11.66
N THR A 77 7.23 -48.05 11.98
CA THR A 77 6.89 -49.32 11.32
C THR A 77 6.10 -49.11 10.02
N LEU A 78 5.68 -47.88 9.73
CA LEU A 78 4.87 -47.52 8.56
C LEU A 78 5.73 -47.23 7.33
N ASP A 79 5.10 -47.29 6.15
CA ASP A 79 5.69 -46.85 4.89
C ASP A 79 6.06 -45.36 4.93
N VAL A 80 7.12 -44.99 4.22
CA VAL A 80 7.68 -43.64 4.19
C VAL A 80 6.62 -42.61 3.79
N ASN A 81 5.74 -42.92 2.84
CA ASN A 81 4.70 -41.97 2.42
C ASN A 81 3.68 -41.71 3.54
N THR A 82 3.38 -42.73 4.34
CA THR A 82 2.47 -42.60 5.49
C THR A 82 3.12 -41.76 6.59
N MET A 83 4.42 -41.93 6.84
CA MET A 83 5.16 -41.11 7.79
C MET A 83 5.21 -39.63 7.37
N VAL A 84 5.44 -39.36 6.08
CA VAL A 84 5.41 -37.99 5.54
C VAL A 84 4.03 -37.37 5.73
N GLY A 85 2.95 -38.10 5.42
CA GLY A 85 1.59 -37.61 5.62
C GLY A 85 1.25 -37.30 7.08
N GLN A 86 1.74 -38.12 8.02
CA GLN A 86 1.58 -37.86 9.46
C GLN A 86 2.31 -36.57 9.88
N CYS A 87 3.52 -36.35 9.37
CA CYS A 87 4.29 -35.15 9.63
C CYS A 87 3.60 -33.91 9.05
N GLU A 88 3.17 -33.95 7.78
CA GLU A 88 2.44 -32.87 7.13
C GLU A 88 1.17 -32.50 7.89
N HIS A 89 0.39 -33.50 8.31
CA HIS A 89 -0.81 -33.28 9.10
C HIS A 89 -0.51 -32.64 10.46
N ALA A 90 0.52 -33.12 11.18
CA ALA A 90 0.94 -32.54 12.45
C ALA A 90 1.34 -31.07 12.29
N VAL A 91 2.18 -30.76 11.29
CA VAL A 91 2.63 -29.40 10.96
C VAL A 91 1.44 -28.48 10.63
N LEU A 92 0.54 -28.93 9.75
CA LEU A 92 -0.65 -28.15 9.39
C LEU A 92 -1.56 -27.90 10.60
N SER A 93 -1.78 -28.91 11.44
CA SER A 93 -2.63 -28.79 12.63
C SER A 93 -2.10 -27.77 13.64
N ILE A 94 -0.77 -27.72 13.84
CA ILE A 94 -0.11 -26.74 14.70
C ILE A 94 -0.21 -25.34 14.08
N ILE A 95 0.04 -25.22 12.78
CA ILE A 95 -0.09 -23.94 12.08
C ILE A 95 -1.54 -23.43 12.13
N ASP A 96 -2.54 -24.30 12.02
CA ASP A 96 -3.96 -23.93 12.14
C ASP A 96 -4.32 -23.44 13.54
N LEU A 97 -3.70 -24.01 14.59
CA LEU A 97 -3.90 -23.59 15.97
C LEU A 97 -3.32 -22.18 16.24
N HIS A 98 -2.08 -21.93 15.81
CA HIS A 98 -1.36 -20.69 16.15
C HIS A 98 -1.51 -19.58 15.10
N ALA A 99 -1.76 -19.93 13.84
CA ALA A 99 -1.96 -19.00 12.74
C ALA A 99 -3.16 -19.42 11.87
N PRO A 100 -4.39 -19.36 12.44
CA PRO A 100 -5.60 -19.77 11.73
C PRO A 100 -5.85 -18.90 10.49
N VAL A 101 -6.47 -19.51 9.48
CA VAL A 101 -6.86 -18.79 8.27
C VAL A 101 -7.92 -17.76 8.62
N THR A 102 -7.59 -16.49 8.37
CA THR A 102 -8.50 -15.37 8.52
C THR A 102 -8.91 -14.85 7.14
N VAL A 103 -10.21 -14.67 6.94
CA VAL A 103 -10.74 -14.02 5.75
C VAL A 103 -10.66 -12.52 5.92
N ARG A 104 -9.95 -11.82 5.04
CA ARG A 104 -9.93 -10.36 4.99
C ARG A 104 -10.44 -9.86 3.66
N ILE A 105 -11.36 -8.89 3.75
CA ILE A 105 -11.86 -8.15 2.59
C ILE A 105 -10.94 -6.96 2.38
N LYS A 106 -10.25 -6.92 1.25
CA LYS A 106 -9.42 -5.77 0.86
C LYS A 106 -10.07 -5.03 -0.30
N ALA A 107 -10.01 -3.70 -0.25
CA ALA A 107 -10.32 -2.88 -1.42
C ALA A 107 -9.34 -3.25 -2.54
N CYS A 108 -9.86 -3.81 -3.62
CA CYS A 108 -9.19 -3.95 -4.89
C CYS A 108 -9.26 -2.60 -5.59
N ARG A 109 -8.17 -1.84 -5.48
CA ARG A 109 -8.00 -0.64 -6.29
C ARG A 109 -7.65 -1.11 -7.70
N ARG A 110 -8.50 -0.79 -8.68
CA ARG A 110 -8.14 -0.98 -10.08
C ARG A 110 -6.86 -0.20 -10.35
N LYS A 111 -5.88 -0.81 -11.01
CA LYS A 111 -4.73 -0.05 -11.52
C LYS A 111 -5.31 0.95 -12.53
N GLU A 112 -5.06 2.23 -12.29
CA GLU A 112 -5.50 3.26 -13.22
C GLU A 112 -4.84 2.99 -14.59
N PRO A 113 -5.52 3.19 -15.72
CA PRO A 113 -4.98 2.86 -17.05
C PRO A 113 -3.65 3.56 -17.35
N TRP A 114 -3.45 4.75 -16.80
CA TRP A 114 -2.24 5.56 -16.94
C TRP A 114 -1.12 5.15 -15.95
N TYR A 115 -1.36 4.17 -15.07
CA TYR A 115 -0.44 3.76 -14.00
C TYR A 115 -0.09 2.27 -14.10
N ASN A 116 0.92 1.99 -14.93
CA ASN A 116 1.50 0.66 -15.07
C ASN A 116 2.67 0.43 -14.09
N ASP A 117 3.20 -0.80 -14.10
CA ASP A 117 4.28 -1.19 -13.19
C ASP A 117 5.59 -0.45 -13.49
N ASP A 118 5.90 -0.16 -14.77
CA ASP A 118 7.08 0.63 -15.14
C ASP A 118 7.05 2.04 -14.53
N ILE A 119 5.89 2.71 -14.57
CA ILE A 119 5.69 4.03 -13.95
C ILE A 119 5.78 3.92 -12.43
N HIS A 120 5.32 2.81 -11.84
CA HIS A 120 5.44 2.56 -10.41
C HIS A 120 6.91 2.48 -9.98
N GLU A 121 7.71 1.67 -10.66
CA GLU A 121 9.14 1.50 -10.40
C GLU A 121 9.91 2.81 -10.63
N ALA A 122 9.63 3.51 -11.73
CA ALA A 122 10.26 4.80 -12.04
C ALA A 122 9.97 5.86 -10.96
N ARG A 123 8.77 5.87 -10.38
CA ARG A 123 8.41 6.74 -9.24
C ARG A 123 9.09 6.34 -7.95
N ALA A 124 9.24 5.04 -7.68
CA ALA A 124 9.99 4.55 -6.51
C ALA A 124 11.45 5.01 -6.58
N LEU A 125 12.08 4.89 -7.76
CA LEU A 125 13.44 5.39 -7.99
C LEU A 125 13.52 6.92 -7.83
N ARG A 126 12.53 7.66 -8.34
CA ARG A 126 12.44 9.12 -8.15
C ARG A 126 12.42 9.47 -6.67
N PHE A 127 11.61 8.77 -5.86
CA PHE A 127 11.50 9.00 -4.43
C PHE A 127 12.82 8.72 -3.70
N ALA A 128 13.52 7.62 -4.05
CA ALA A 128 14.83 7.31 -3.51
C ALA A 128 15.87 8.41 -3.83
N ASN A 129 15.90 8.88 -5.08
CA ASN A 129 16.76 9.98 -5.51
C ASN A 129 16.42 11.29 -4.80
N GLU A 130 15.14 11.59 -4.61
CA GLU A 130 14.68 12.78 -3.87
C GLU A 130 15.17 12.75 -2.42
N LYS A 131 14.98 11.61 -1.73
CA LYS A 131 15.46 11.42 -0.35
C LYS A 131 16.97 11.62 -0.27
N ARG A 132 17.73 11.05 -1.21
CA ARG A 132 19.19 11.20 -1.27
C ARG A 132 19.60 12.65 -1.56
N CYS A 133 18.92 13.34 -2.48
CA CYS A 133 19.13 14.75 -2.78
C CYS A 133 18.93 15.63 -1.54
N ARG A 134 17.82 15.43 -0.80
CA ARG A 134 17.53 16.19 0.43
C ARG A 134 18.53 15.91 1.55
N SER A 135 18.96 14.66 1.71
CA SER A 135 19.89 14.26 2.77
C SER A 135 21.33 14.72 2.52
N LYS A 136 21.85 14.52 1.31
CA LYS A 136 23.26 14.73 1.00
C LYS A 136 23.55 16.11 0.40
N LYS A 137 22.55 16.79 -0.17
CA LYS A 137 22.65 18.14 -0.77
C LYS A 137 23.77 18.31 -1.81
N LEU A 138 24.18 17.22 -2.46
CA LEU A 138 25.18 17.24 -3.53
C LEU A 138 24.52 17.46 -4.89
N GLU A 139 25.20 18.20 -5.77
CA GLU A 139 24.71 18.53 -7.11
C GLU A 139 24.44 17.27 -7.95
N VAL A 140 25.28 16.24 -7.86
CA VAL A 140 25.06 14.96 -8.55
C VAL A 140 23.73 14.32 -8.16
N HIS A 141 23.33 14.40 -6.89
CA HIS A 141 22.04 13.84 -6.44
C HIS A 141 20.86 14.69 -6.89
N ARG A 142 21.04 16.00 -6.99
CA ARG A 142 20.06 16.92 -7.59
C ARG A 142 19.85 16.58 -9.07
N GLN A 143 20.92 16.37 -9.82
CA GLN A 143 20.88 15.99 -11.24
C GLN A 143 20.18 14.64 -11.44
N MET A 144 20.53 13.63 -10.63
CA MET A 144 19.87 12.31 -10.66
C MET A 144 18.36 12.41 -10.37
N TYR A 145 17.97 13.21 -9.37
CA TYR A 145 16.56 13.45 -9.07
C TYR A 145 15.83 14.14 -10.23
N VAL A 146 16.42 15.20 -10.79
CA VAL A 146 15.82 15.97 -11.90
C VAL A 146 15.67 15.08 -13.15
N ALA A 147 16.70 14.31 -13.51
CA ALA A 147 16.64 13.38 -14.64
C ALA A 147 15.52 12.35 -14.45
N GLN A 148 15.43 11.73 -13.26
CA GLN A 148 14.40 10.74 -12.98
C GLN A 148 12.99 11.35 -12.93
N ARG A 149 12.85 12.58 -12.41
CA ARG A 149 11.58 13.32 -12.44
C ARG A 149 11.11 13.54 -13.87
N THR A 150 12.00 13.95 -14.77
CA THR A 150 11.68 14.13 -16.19
C THR A 150 11.31 12.82 -16.87
N ALA A 151 12.03 11.73 -16.60
CA ALA A 151 11.72 10.41 -17.12
C ALA A 151 10.32 9.94 -16.72
N VAL A 152 9.97 10.03 -15.43
CA VAL A 152 8.62 9.70 -14.92
C VAL A 152 7.54 10.52 -15.60
N ASN A 153 7.75 11.84 -15.74
CA ASN A 153 6.77 12.72 -16.39
C ASN A 153 6.55 12.32 -17.86
N ASN A 154 7.62 11.94 -18.57
CA ASN A 154 7.51 11.48 -19.96
C ASN A 154 6.79 10.14 -20.06
N MET A 155 7.03 9.21 -19.13
CA MET A 155 6.31 7.93 -19.09
C MET A 155 4.81 8.13 -18.86
N ILE A 156 4.42 8.97 -17.90
CA ILE A 156 3.01 9.29 -17.64
C ILE A 156 2.37 9.95 -18.87
N LYS A 157 3.05 10.90 -19.51
CA LYS A 157 2.55 11.55 -20.74
C LYS A 157 2.35 10.57 -21.90
N ARG A 158 3.16 9.52 -22.00
CA ARG A 158 3.03 8.48 -23.05
C ARG A 158 1.95 7.44 -22.73
N ALA A 159 1.54 7.32 -21.47
CA ALA A 159 0.48 6.42 -21.04
C ALA A 159 -0.93 7.03 -21.16
N HIS A 160 -1.00 8.32 -21.54
CA HIS A 160 -2.22 9.03 -21.92
C HIS A 160 -2.38 9.01 -23.44
#